data_AF-A0AAV8WSG1-F1
#
_entry.id   AF-A0AAV8WSG1-F1
#
_cell.length_a   1.000
_cell.length_b   1.000
_cell.length_c   1.000
_cell.angle_alpha   90.00
_cell.angle_beta   90.00
_cell.angle_gamma   90.00
#
_symmetry.space_group_name_H-M   'P 1'
#
loop_
_entity.id
_entity.type
_entity.pdbx_description
1 polymer ?
#
loop_
_entity_poly.entity_id
_entity_poly.type
_entity_poly.pdbx_seq_one_letter_code
_entity_poly.pdbx_strand_id
1 'polypeptide(L)'
;MNNSKQFARAFHRYYSQSATTAETAVGRKIQKLRETQRKFGIDDGTPVYIKSGISDKLLYHTTLALTAIGLGLSFETLYRITFKD
;
A
#
# COMPACT_ATOMS: atom_id res chain seq x y z
N MET A 1 -37.85 38.44 -15.94
CA MET A 1 -36.42 38.51 -15.56
C MET A 1 -36.20 37.71 -14.26
N ASN A 2 -35.90 36.40 -14.33
CA ASN A 2 -35.75 35.52 -13.15
C ASN A 2 -34.46 34.65 -13.22
N ASN A 3 -33.55 34.99 -14.13
CA ASN A 3 -32.40 34.15 -14.48
C ASN A 3 -31.24 34.29 -13.47
N SER A 4 -31.15 35.41 -12.75
CA SER A 4 -30.10 35.66 -11.75
C SER A 4 -30.20 34.74 -10.53
N LYS A 5 -31.43 34.44 -10.08
CA LYS A 5 -31.68 33.52 -8.97
C LYS A 5 -31.38 32.07 -9.34
N GLN A 6 -31.58 31.70 -10.61
CA GLN A 6 -31.22 30.37 -11.11
C GLN A 6 -29.71 30.20 -11.22
N PHE A 7 -29.00 31.23 -11.70
CA PHE A 7 -27.53 31.26 -11.70
C PHE A 7 -26.96 31.17 -10.29
N ALA A 8 -27.47 31.94 -9.33
CA ALA A 8 -27.00 31.88 -7.94
C ALA A 8 -27.21 30.50 -7.31
N ARG A 9 -28.35 29.84 -7.59
CA ARG A 9 -28.63 28.47 -7.14
C ARG A 9 -27.73 27.43 -7.81
N ALA A 10 -27.45 27.58 -9.11
CA ALA A 10 -26.54 26.70 -9.84
C ALA A 10 -25.10 26.84 -9.32
N PHE A 11 -24.64 28.07 -9.08
CA PHE A 11 -23.33 28.35 -8.48
C PHE A 11 -23.23 27.76 -7.07
N HIS A 12 -24.24 27.96 -6.21
CA HIS A 12 -24.24 27.39 -4.87
C HIS A 12 -24.23 25.85 -4.89
N ARG A 13 -24.96 25.23 -5.83
CA ARG A 13 -24.97 23.77 -6.02
C ARG A 13 -23.61 23.23 -6.47
N TYR A 14 -22.92 23.94 -7.35
CA TYR A 14 -21.58 23.57 -7.83
C TYR A 14 -20.54 23.60 -6.70
N TYR A 15 -20.51 24.67 -5.89
CA TYR A 15 -19.58 24.78 -4.75
C TYR A 15 -19.88 23.77 -3.63
N SER A 16 -21.16 23.50 -3.33
CA SER A 16 -21.55 22.52 -2.30
C SER A 16 -21.28 21.07 -2.71
N GLN A 17 -21.35 20.75 -4.01
CA GLN A 17 -21.08 19.39 -4.51
C GLN A 17 -19.61 18.98 -4.32
N SER A 18 -18.69 19.93 -4.45
CA SER A 18 -17.24 19.73 -4.23
C SER A 18 -16.93 19.37 -2.78
N ALA A 19 -17.62 19.97 -1.81
CA ALA A 19 -17.43 19.68 -0.38
C ALA A 19 -17.89 18.25 -0.01
N THR A 20 -19.09 17.83 -0.46
CA THR A 20 -19.58 16.46 -0.23
C THR A 20 -18.74 15.38 -0.89
N THR A 21 -18.14 15.67 -2.05
CA THR A 21 -17.27 14.70 -2.75
C THR A 21 -15.93 14.54 -2.03
N ALA A 22 -15.37 15.62 -1.49
CA ALA A 22 -14.17 15.59 -0.67
C ALA A 22 -14.40 14.85 0.66
N GLU A 23 -15.51 15.11 1.37
CA GLU A 23 -15.87 14.41 2.61
C GLU A 23 -16.06 12.91 2.40
N THR A 24 -16.72 12.49 1.32
CA THR A 24 -16.91 11.06 1.02
C THR A 24 -15.60 10.35 0.65
N ALA A 25 -14.67 11.04 -0.03
CA ALA A 25 -13.34 10.50 -0.31
C ALA A 25 -12.49 10.35 0.97
N VAL A 26 -12.55 11.33 1.87
CA VAL A 26 -11.89 11.28 3.19
C VAL A 26 -12.50 10.17 4.04
N GLY A 27 -13.82 10.03 4.06
CA GLY A 27 -14.53 8.95 4.78
C GLY A 27 -14.07 7.55 4.36
N ARG A 28 -13.94 7.29 3.05
CA ARG A 28 -13.43 6.01 2.53
C ARG A 28 -11.98 5.74 2.94
N LYS A 29 -11.12 6.77 2.95
CA LYS A 29 -9.73 6.62 3.41
C LYS A 29 -9.65 6.31 4.90
N ILE A 30 -10.44 7.00 5.72
CA ILE A 30 -10.50 6.77 7.17
C ILE A 30 -11.01 5.36 7.48
N GLN A 31 -12.01 4.87 6.74
CA GLN A 31 -12.50 3.48 6.90
C GLN A 31 -11.39 2.46 6.62
N LYS A 32 -10.69 2.59 5.49
CA LYS A 32 -9.54 1.72 5.16
C LYS A 32 -8.42 1.77 6.20
N LEU A 33 -8.14 2.96 6.75
CA LEU A 33 -7.15 3.12 7.83
C LEU A 33 -7.59 2.35 9.08
N ARG A 34 -8.85 2.47 9.49
CA ARG A 34 -9.39 1.73 10.64
C ARG A 34 -9.35 0.22 10.44
N GLU A 35 -9.68 -0.26 9.24
CA GLU A 35 -9.58 -1.68 8.89
C GLU A 35 -8.13 -2.18 8.95
N THR A 36 -7.19 -1.39 8.42
CA THR A 36 -5.75 -1.68 8.47
C THR A 36 -5.24 -1.69 9.91
N GLN A 37 -5.57 -0.66 10.70
CA GLN A 37 -5.22 -0.58 12.12
C GLN A 37 -5.79 -1.76 12.91
N ARG A 38 -7.04 -2.16 12.63
CA ARG A 38 -7.64 -3.35 13.25
C ARG A 38 -6.85 -4.61 12.91
N LYS A 39 -6.52 -4.83 11.63
CA LYS A 39 -5.74 -6.00 11.18
C LYS A 39 -4.37 -6.07 11.83
N PHE A 40 -3.63 -4.96 11.87
CA PHE A 40 -2.28 -4.90 12.43
C PHE A 40 -2.26 -4.78 13.97
N GLY A 41 -3.37 -4.38 14.59
CA GLY A 41 -3.53 -4.24 16.03
C GLY A 41 -3.94 -5.51 16.78
N ILE A 42 -4.26 -6.61 16.07
CA ILE A 42 -4.48 -7.92 16.70
C ILE A 42 -3.14 -8.40 17.27
N ASP A 43 -3.11 -8.72 18.56
CA ASP A 43 -1.93 -9.31 19.20
C ASP A 43 -1.96 -10.84 19.03
N ASP A 44 -1.41 -11.30 17.90
CA ASP A 44 -1.34 -12.70 17.49
C ASP A 44 0.08 -13.26 17.55
N GLY A 45 1.05 -12.47 18.03
CA GLY A 45 2.47 -12.81 17.99
C GLY A 45 3.08 -12.84 16.59
N THR A 46 2.33 -12.50 15.53
CA THR A 46 2.84 -12.49 14.15
C THR A 46 3.75 -11.29 13.93
N PRO A 47 5.00 -11.48 13.46
CA PRO A 47 5.89 -10.39 13.10
C PRO A 47 5.30 -9.46 12.04
N VAL A 48 5.55 -8.15 12.17
CA VAL A 48 4.96 -7.10 11.30
C VAL A 48 5.21 -7.34 9.81
N TYR A 49 6.36 -7.87 9.43
CA TYR A 49 6.77 -8.08 8.04
C TYR A 49 6.05 -9.23 7.32
N ILE A 50 5.27 -10.05 8.03
CA ILE A 50 4.39 -11.09 7.46
C ILE A 50 2.92 -10.91 7.87
N LYS A 51 2.59 -9.82 8.56
CA LYS A 51 1.29 -9.61 9.20
C LYS A 51 0.18 -9.27 8.20
N SER A 52 0.50 -8.82 6.98
CA SER A 52 -0.52 -8.62 5.95
C SER A 52 -1.03 -9.94 5.35
N GLY A 53 -0.33 -11.06 5.56
CA GLY A 53 -0.80 -12.40 5.18
C GLY A 53 0.03 -13.04 4.07
N ILE A 54 -0.63 -13.70 3.11
CA ILE A 54 0.01 -14.61 2.14
C ILE A 54 0.96 -13.87 1.19
N SER A 55 0.61 -12.65 0.77
CA SER A 55 1.45 -11.83 -0.11
C SER A 55 2.83 -11.58 0.49
N ASP A 56 2.87 -11.24 1.77
CA ASP A 56 4.10 -10.90 2.47
C ASP A 56 4.99 -12.14 2.62
N LYS A 57 4.37 -13.29 2.93
CA LYS A 57 5.09 -14.57 3.02
C LYS A 57 5.70 -14.96 1.68
N LEU A 58 4.94 -14.86 0.60
CA LEU A 58 5.44 -15.17 -0.75
C LEU A 58 6.59 -14.25 -1.12
N LEU A 59 6.43 -12.95 -0.89
CA LEU A 59 7.47 -11.96 -1.18
C LEU A 59 8.74 -12.25 -0.37
N TYR A 60 8.61 -12.45 0.94
CA TYR A 60 9.72 -12.76 1.83
C TYR A 60 10.49 -14.01 1.40
N HIS A 61 9.79 -15.12 1.15
CA HIS A 61 10.44 -16.36 0.73
C HIS A 61 11.10 -16.25 -0.64
N THR A 62 10.49 -15.51 -1.58
CA THR A 62 11.08 -15.27 -2.90
C THR A 62 12.36 -14.46 -2.79
N THR A 63 12.36 -13.38 -2.00
CA THR A 63 13.56 -12.57 -1.74
C THR A 63 14.64 -13.38 -1.05
N LEU A 64 14.29 -14.21 -0.06
CA LEU A 64 15.24 -15.09 0.63
C LEU A 64 15.89 -16.09 -0.34
N ALA A 65 15.09 -16.72 -1.20
CA ALA A 65 15.59 -17.67 -2.19
C ALA A 65 16.54 -16.98 -3.17
N LEU A 66 16.14 -15.82 -3.71
CA LEU A 66 16.95 -15.08 -4.68
C LEU A 66 18.28 -14.63 -4.08
N THR A 67 18.27 -14.12 -2.84
CA THR A 67 19.48 -13.68 -2.14
C THR A 67 20.41 -14.85 -1.83
N ALA A 68 19.89 -15.98 -1.37
CA ALA A 68 20.69 -17.19 -1.13
C ALA A 68 21.33 -17.72 -2.42
N ILE A 69 20.59 -17.76 -3.53
CA ILE A 69 21.11 -18.15 -4.84
C ILE A 69 22.19 -17.17 -5.30
N GLY A 70 21.93 -15.87 -5.21
CA GLY A 70 22.88 -14.84 -5.61
C GLY A 70 24.19 -14.91 -4.82
N LEU A 71 24.11 -15.16 -3.51
CA LEU A 71 25.29 -15.39 -2.66
C LEU A 71 26.05 -16.65 -3.07
N GLY A 72 25.35 -17.75 -3.32
CA GLY A 72 25.97 -19.00 -3.79
C GLY A 72 26.72 -18.84 -5.10
N LEU A 73 26.12 -18.17 -6.08
CA LEU A 73 26.76 -17.86 -7.36
C LEU A 73 27.96 -16.93 -7.19
N SER A 74 27.84 -15.94 -6.31
CA SER A 74 28.95 -15.03 -6.00
C SER A 74 30.14 -15.77 -5.40
N PHE A 75 29.89 -16.70 -4.47
CA PHE A 75 30.95 -17.55 -3.90
C PHE A 75 31.56 -18.51 -4.92
N GLU A 76 30.75 -19.10 -5.81
CA GLU A 76 31.26 -19.94 -6.90
C GLU A 76 32.18 -19.15 -7.83
N THR A 77 31.76 -17.93 -8.20
CA THR A 77 32.56 -17.05 -9.05
C THR A 77 33.86 -16.64 -8.36
N LEU A 78 33.81 -16.26 -7.08
CA LEU A 78 35.01 -15.92 -6.30
C LEU A 78 35.97 -17.11 -6.17
N TYR A 79 35.45 -18.31 -5.90
CA TYR A 79 36.26 -19.52 -5.82
C TYR A 79 36.93 -19.83 -7.16
N ARG A 80 36.18 -19.68 -8.26
CA ARG A 80 36.69 -19.92 -9.61
C ARG A 80 37.86 -19.00 -9.92
N ILE A 81 37.71 -17.70 -9.68
CA ILE A 81 38.78 -16.70 -9.95
C ILE A 81 39.98 -16.89 -9.01
N THR A 82 39.77 -17.33 -7.78
CA THR A 82 40.88 -17.38 -6.80
C THR A 82 41.69 -18.67 -6.86
N PHE A 83 41.04 -19.81 -7.04
CA PHE A 83 41.64 -21.14 -6.86
C PHE A 83 41.56 -22.03 -8.10
N LYS A 84 40.80 -21.62 -9.10
CA LYS A 84 40.53 -22.41 -10.32
C LYS A 84 40.79 -21.56 -11.57
N ASP A 85 41.80 -20.69 -11.49
CA ASP A 85 42.51 -20.13 -12.64
C ASP A 85 43.56 -21.13 -13.13
#